data_AF-A0A7S3HCL0-F1
#
_entry.id   AF-A0A7S3HCL0-F1
#
_cell.length_a   1.000
_cell.length_b   1.000
_cell.length_c   1.000
_cell.angle_alpha   90.00
_cell.angle_beta   90.00
_cell.angle_gamma   90.00
#
_symmetry.space_group_name_H-M   'P 1'
#
loop_
_entity.id
_entity.type
_entity.pdbx_description
1 polymer ?
#
loop_
_entity_poly.entity_id
_entity_poly.type
_entity_poly.pdbx_seq_one_letter_code
_entity_poly.pdbx_strand_id
1 'polypeptide(L)'
;LREDGSKAKKNQSAVAYDIMTLQYSQDVDGQHQKYQDDMVRYRAQQRTNMLVVKGDTRAQYNIINGDDRAPIVHPFRPANVDSSAPPPSARVDRRMSLQVNNNGY
;
A
#
# COMPACT_ATOMS: atom_id res chain seq x y z
N LEU A 1 11.74 -39.50 -4.88
CA LEU A 1 11.24 -38.22 -5.45
C LEU A 1 9.78 -37.87 -5.06
N ARG A 2 8.97 -38.79 -4.50
CA ARG A 2 7.62 -38.47 -3.99
C ARG A 2 7.54 -38.29 -2.46
N GLU A 3 8.63 -38.55 -1.73
CA GLU A 3 8.63 -38.57 -0.25
C GLU A 3 8.73 -37.17 0.39
N ASP A 4 9.24 -36.17 -0.33
CA ASP A 4 9.43 -34.82 0.24
C ASP A 4 8.17 -33.94 0.23
N GLY A 5 7.04 -34.44 -0.29
CA GLY A 5 5.75 -33.74 -0.21
C GLY A 5 5.75 -32.30 -0.74
N SER A 6 6.78 -31.91 -1.51
CA SER A 6 6.95 -30.56 -2.04
C SER A 6 5.91 -30.34 -3.14
N LYS A 7 4.71 -29.95 -2.71
CA LYS A 7 3.62 -29.59 -3.62
C LYS A 7 4.11 -28.47 -4.53
N ALA A 8 3.88 -28.62 -5.83
CA ALA A 8 4.18 -27.57 -6.80
C ALA A 8 3.53 -26.26 -6.34
N LYS A 9 4.34 -25.22 -6.16
CA LYS A 9 3.84 -23.88 -5.82
C LYS A 9 3.00 -23.41 -7.01
N LYS A 10 1.77 -22.99 -6.76
CA LYS A 10 0.93 -22.38 -7.80
C LYS A 10 1.62 -21.10 -8.28
N ASN A 11 1.53 -20.82 -9.58
CA ASN A 11 1.97 -19.54 -10.12
C ASN A 11 1.16 -18.43 -9.44
N GLN A 12 1.85 -17.45 -8.89
CA GLN A 12 1.25 -16.26 -8.29
C GLN A 12 1.47 -15.09 -9.23
N SER A 13 0.47 -14.22 -9.34
CA SER A 13 0.59 -12.96 -10.07
C SER A 13 1.68 -12.09 -9.44
N ALA A 14 2.39 -11.33 -10.26
CA ALA A 14 3.34 -10.32 -9.79
C ALA A 14 2.65 -9.08 -9.20
N VAL A 15 1.32 -8.95 -9.41
CA VAL A 15 0.51 -7.80 -8.97
C VAL A 15 -0.44 -8.28 -7.87
N ALA A 16 -0.41 -7.61 -6.71
CA ALA A 16 -1.25 -7.88 -5.55
C ALA A 16 -2.61 -7.17 -5.61
N TYR A 17 -3.09 -6.87 -6.82
CA TYR A 17 -4.39 -6.28 -7.10
C TYR A 17 -5.20 -7.24 -7.97
N ASP A 18 -6.41 -7.57 -7.52
CA ASP A 18 -7.33 -8.43 -8.23
C ASP A 18 -8.37 -7.60 -8.99
N ILE A 19 -8.35 -7.71 -10.33
CA ILE A 19 -9.24 -6.98 -11.22
C ILE A 19 -10.70 -7.47 -11.17
N MET A 20 -10.94 -8.70 -10.71
CA MET A 20 -12.29 -9.26 -10.65
C MET A 20 -13.02 -8.81 -9.38
N THR A 21 -12.30 -8.74 -8.25
CA THR A 21 -12.84 -8.29 -6.97
C THR A 21 -12.62 -6.80 -6.71
N LEU A 22 -11.78 -6.13 -7.51
CA LEU A 22 -11.37 -4.73 -7.34
C LEU A 22 -10.72 -4.46 -5.98
N GLN A 23 -10.03 -5.47 -5.44
CA GLN A 23 -9.42 -5.43 -4.12
C GLN A 23 -7.94 -5.74 -4.19
N TYR A 24 -7.17 -5.10 -3.31
CA TYR A 24 -5.80 -5.50 -3.04
C TYR A 24 -5.79 -6.74 -2.14
N SER A 25 -4.76 -7.57 -2.28
CA SER A 25 -4.51 -8.67 -1.34
C SER A 25 -4.35 -8.11 0.08
N GLN A 26 -4.85 -8.85 1.08
CA GLN A 26 -4.79 -8.42 2.49
C GLN A 26 -3.40 -8.65 3.12
N ASP A 27 -2.40 -8.96 2.31
CA ASP A 27 -1.02 -9.18 2.69
C ASP A 27 -0.22 -7.86 2.65
N VAL A 28 0.99 -7.87 3.21
CA VAL A 28 1.91 -6.71 3.23
C VAL A 28 2.16 -6.16 1.83
N ASP A 29 2.34 -7.05 0.84
CA ASP A 29 2.58 -6.65 -0.55
C ASP A 29 1.40 -5.89 -1.15
N GLY A 30 0.17 -6.30 -0.83
CA GLY A 30 -1.05 -5.62 -1.27
C GLY A 30 -1.22 -4.25 -0.63
N GLN A 31 -0.92 -4.13 0.67
CA GLN A 31 -0.93 -2.84 1.37
C GLN A 31 0.14 -1.88 0.83
N HIS A 32 1.33 -2.39 0.53
CA HIS A 32 2.40 -1.61 -0.06
C HIS A 32 2.03 -1.14 -1.48
N GLN A 33 1.48 -2.02 -2.31
CA GLN A 33 1.01 -1.65 -3.64
C GLN A 33 -0.11 -0.59 -3.56
N LYS A 34 -1.09 -0.78 -2.68
CA LYS A 34 -2.16 0.20 -2.43
C LYS A 34 -1.59 1.57 -2.04
N TYR A 35 -0.62 1.60 -1.13
CA TYR A 35 0.03 2.85 -0.71
C TYR A 35 0.68 3.57 -1.90
N GLN A 36 1.41 2.84 -2.75
CA GLN A 36 2.04 3.42 -3.93
C GLN A 36 1.01 4.02 -4.89
N ASP A 37 -0.08 3.32 -5.16
CA ASP A 37 -1.16 3.79 -6.03
C ASP A 37 -1.90 5.00 -5.43
N ASP A 38 -2.19 4.96 -4.13
CA ASP A 38 -2.77 6.08 -3.38
C ASP A 38 -1.86 7.32 -3.46
N MET A 39 -0.54 7.14 -3.39
CA MET A 39 0.44 8.22 -3.52
C MET A 39 0.47 8.82 -4.93
N VAL A 40 0.27 8.01 -5.97
CA VAL A 40 0.13 8.52 -7.35
C VAL A 40 -1.11 9.40 -7.46
N ARG A 41 -2.26 8.94 -6.92
CA ARG A 41 -3.50 9.74 -6.90
C ARG A 41 -3.32 11.05 -6.14
N TYR A 42 -2.69 11.02 -4.98
CA TYR A 42 -2.34 12.21 -4.20
C TYR A 42 -1.51 13.21 -5.00
N ARG A 43 -0.43 12.75 -5.66
CA ARG A 43 0.45 13.62 -6.47
C ARG A 43 -0.27 14.23 -7.67
N ALA A 44 -1.13 13.46 -8.33
CA ALA A 44 -1.93 13.95 -9.44
C ALA A 44 -2.87 15.08 -8.99
N GLN A 45 -3.58 14.89 -7.87
CA GLN A 45 -4.45 15.92 -7.30
C GLN A 45 -3.67 17.18 -6.90
N GLN A 46 -2.50 17.03 -6.26
CA GLN A 46 -1.65 18.17 -5.94
C GLN A 46 -1.19 18.92 -7.19
N ARG A 47 -0.85 18.21 -8.26
CA ARG A 47 -0.48 18.84 -9.54
C ARG A 47 -1.64 19.64 -10.12
N THR A 48 -2.85 19.09 -10.12
CA THR A 48 -4.05 19.80 -10.55
C THR A 48 -4.25 21.08 -9.75
N ASN A 49 -4.15 21.00 -8.42
CA ASN A 49 -4.25 22.17 -7.54
C ASN A 49 -3.20 23.23 -7.89
N MET A 50 -1.94 22.83 -8.11
CA MET A 50 -0.88 23.77 -8.47
C MET A 50 -1.09 24.40 -9.85
N LEU A 51 -1.64 23.66 -10.82
CA LEU A 51 -1.97 24.21 -12.14
C LEU A 51 -3.10 25.23 -12.05
N VAL A 52 -4.12 25.00 -11.21
CA VAL A 52 -5.17 25.99 -10.98
C VAL A 52 -4.61 27.25 -10.32
N VAL A 53 -3.82 27.12 -9.26
CA VAL A 53 -3.23 28.28 -8.55
C VAL A 53 -2.31 29.09 -9.46
N LYS A 54 -1.49 28.42 -10.28
CA LYS A 54 -0.45 29.11 -11.07
C LYS A 54 -0.90 29.49 -12.48
N GLY A 55 -1.85 28.75 -13.05
CA GLY A 55 -2.20 28.80 -14.48
C GLY A 55 -3.47 29.56 -14.81
N ASP A 56 -4.41 29.71 -13.87
CA ASP A 56 -5.70 30.36 -14.15
C ASP A 56 -5.57 31.89 -14.15
N THR A 57 -5.18 32.49 -13.02
CA THR A 57 -4.93 33.94 -12.92
C THR A 57 -4.21 34.28 -11.62
N ARG A 58 -3.45 35.37 -11.62
CA ARG A 58 -2.83 35.93 -10.39
C ARG A 58 -3.84 36.69 -9.54
N ALA A 59 -5.05 36.92 -10.04
CA ALA A 59 -6.12 37.61 -9.32
C ALA A 59 -6.81 36.67 -8.32
N GLN A 60 -7.08 37.17 -7.12
CA GLN A 60 -7.73 36.41 -6.04
C GLN A 60 -9.24 36.20 -6.28
N TYR A 61 -9.80 36.88 -7.27
CA TYR A 61 -11.22 36.86 -7.64
C TYR A 61 -11.42 36.32 -9.07
N ASN A 62 -12.66 35.99 -9.41
CA ASN A 62 -13.04 35.65 -10.77
C ASN A 62 -13.18 36.94 -11.61
N ILE A 63 -12.39 37.05 -12.67
CA ILE A 63 -12.33 38.26 -13.50
C ILE A 63 -13.58 38.49 -14.37
N ILE A 64 -14.46 37.49 -14.53
CA ILE A 64 -15.66 37.60 -15.37
C ILE A 64 -16.82 38.25 -14.60
N ASN A 65 -17.00 37.88 -13.33
CA ASN A 65 -18.14 38.30 -12.50
C ASN A 65 -17.74 39.03 -11.20
N GLY A 66 -16.45 39.02 -10.83
CA GLY A 66 -15.94 39.72 -9.63
C GLY A 66 -16.06 38.92 -8.33
N ASP A 67 -16.63 37.72 -8.35
CA ASP A 67 -16.84 36.90 -7.16
C ASP A 67 -15.53 36.33 -6.61
N ASP A 68 -15.51 36.04 -5.30
CA ASP A 68 -14.42 35.32 -4.66
C ASP A 68 -14.27 33.90 -5.21
N ARG A 69 -13.01 33.45 -5.31
CA ARG A 69 -12.71 32.09 -5.79
C ARG A 69 -12.93 31.07 -4.69
N ALA A 70 -13.47 29.92 -5.07
CA ALA A 70 -13.61 28.79 -4.15
C ALA A 70 -12.23 28.34 -3.61
N PRO A 71 -12.13 28.02 -2.31
CA PRO A 71 -10.90 27.52 -1.74
C PRO A 71 -10.54 26.16 -2.35
N ILE A 72 -9.26 25.97 -2.66
CA ILE A 72 -8.76 24.72 -3.22
C ILE A 72 -8.61 23.70 -2.09
N VAL A 73 -9.28 22.55 -2.23
CA VAL A 73 -9.16 21.45 -1.28
C VAL A 73 -7.83 20.73 -1.51
N HIS A 74 -6.97 20.75 -0.51
CA HIS A 74 -5.73 19.97 -0.55
C HIS A 74 -6.02 18.49 -0.27
N PRO A 75 -5.51 17.57 -1.09
CA PRO A 75 -5.71 16.15 -0.89
C PRO A 75 -4.99 15.64 0.35
N PHE A 76 -5.57 14.63 0.99
CA PHE A 76 -4.95 13.96 2.13
C PHE A 76 -3.78 13.09 1.68
N ARG A 77 -2.64 13.17 2.38
CA ARG A 77 -1.49 12.32 2.10
C ARG A 77 -1.74 10.92 2.68
N PRO A 78 -1.64 9.85 1.88
CA PRO A 78 -1.77 8.47 2.37
C PRO A 78 -0.75 8.17 3.49
N ALA A 79 -1.18 7.43 4.50
CA ALA A 79 -0.33 6.99 5.61
C ALA A 79 0.59 5.85 5.15
N ASN A 80 1.87 5.87 5.55
CA ASN A 80 2.80 4.78 5.25
C ASN A 80 2.46 3.55 6.13
N VAL A 81 2.39 2.39 5.50
CA VAL A 81 2.13 1.09 6.11
C VAL A 81 3.31 0.60 6.97
N ASP A 82 4.53 1.07 6.73
CA ASP A 82 5.72 0.67 7.48
C ASP A 82 5.83 1.33 8.86
N SER A 83 5.10 2.43 9.09
CA SER A 83 5.18 3.20 10.34
C SER A 83 4.50 2.55 11.55
N SER A 84 3.75 1.46 11.36
CA SER A 84 3.04 0.75 12.43
C SER A 84 3.43 -0.73 12.57
N ALA A 85 4.40 -1.22 11.80
CA ALA A 85 4.83 -2.60 11.89
C ALA A 85 5.63 -2.80 13.20
N PRO A 86 5.25 -3.74 14.09
CA PRO A 86 6.16 -4.18 15.14
C PRO A 86 7.44 -4.72 14.47
N PRO A 87 8.61 -4.63 15.14
CA PRO A 87 9.85 -5.20 14.61
C PRO A 87 9.60 -6.66 14.19
N PRO A 88 10.32 -7.21 13.20
CA PRO A 88 10.16 -8.59 12.77
C PRO A 88 10.58 -9.54 13.91
N SER A 89 9.71 -9.70 14.90
CA SER A 89 9.91 -10.55 16.06
C SER A 89 9.49 -11.95 15.66
N ALA A 90 10.49 -12.83 15.63
CA ALA A 90 10.38 -14.27 15.65
C ALA A 90 9.39 -14.88 14.64
N ARG A 91 9.91 -15.22 13.45
CA ARG A 91 9.53 -16.51 12.88
C ARG A 91 9.85 -17.54 13.95
N VAL A 92 8.84 -17.97 14.70
CA VAL A 92 8.96 -19.10 15.61
C VAL A 92 9.18 -20.32 14.72
N ASP A 93 10.45 -20.63 14.49
CA ASP A 93 10.88 -21.86 13.84
C ASP A 93 10.41 -23.01 14.73
N ARG A 94 9.25 -23.56 14.40
CA ARG A 94 8.60 -24.68 15.08
C ARG A 94 9.33 -26.02 14.85
N ARG A 95 10.65 -25.98 14.62
CA ARG A 95 11.52 -27.10 14.22
C ARG A 95 12.67 -27.39 15.19
N MET A 96 12.58 -26.94 16.44
CA MET A 96 13.59 -27.24 17.47
C MET A 96 12.93 -27.65 18.79
N SER A 97 12.18 -28.75 18.79
CA SER A 97 11.77 -29.43 20.03
C SER A 97 11.47 -30.91 19.79
N LEU A 98 12.47 -31.67 19.38
CA LEU A 98 12.47 -33.13 19.49
C LEU A 98 13.88 -33.55 19.91
N GLN A 99 14.23 -33.21 21.15
CA GLN A 99 15.23 -33.99 21.87
C GLN A 99 14.50 -35.19 22.46
N VAL A 100 14.80 -36.34 21.85
CA VAL A 100 14.42 -37.68 22.26
C VAL A 100 15.00 -37.93 23.64
N ASN A 101 14.15 -37.99 24.67
CA ASN A 101 14.55 -38.50 25.98
C ASN A 101 14.50 -40.04 25.92
N ASN A 102 15.59 -40.63 25.44
CA ASN A 102 15.91 -42.04 25.70
C ASN A 102 16.74 -42.07 26.99
N ASN A 103 16.13 -42.46 28.10
CA ASN A 103 16.86 -43.00 29.24
C ASN A 103 16.13 -44.25 29.71
N GLY A 104 16.66 -45.40 29.31
CA GLY A 104 16.43 -46.65 30.02
C GLY A 104 17.29 -46.69 31.29
N TYR A 105 16.69 -47.15 32.38
CA TYR A 105 17.15 -48.23 33.25
C TYR A 105 15.95 -48.72 34.07
#